data_AF-A0A1G2Y893-F1
#
_entry.id   AF-A0A1G2Y893-F1
#
_cell.length_a   1.000
_cell.length_b   1.000
_cell.length_c   1.000
_cell.angle_alpha   90.00
_cell.angle_beta   90.00
_cell.angle_gamma   90.00
#
_symmetry.space_group_name_H-M   'P 1'
#
loop_
_entity.id
_entity.type
_entity.pdbx_description
1 polymer ?
#
loop_
_entity_poly.entity_id
_entity_poly.type
_entity_poly.pdbx_seq_one_letter_code
_entity_poly.pdbx_strand_id
1 'polypeptide(L)'
;MKKKHLKKVSLICLLCLLTTVIGCINIGYWPRAKYEKTDQLDAHLTPGSILVAETEVGSITVTGLDVTECNVTAKICVKAPTDEEAQTLADQIKIALDQDGKTLTVKTEKPRVKRHRSISISFDITVPKQTALELGSDVGEIQVTNITEKIKAETNVGKITCEEISGDIDIKADVGTVKIVYSKTAPAACSATISTDVGSIDLTTPPNYSGAVHAETDVGSIKTDKPLTLTGKIGRNLNGTMGAGEGKLHLKTDVGSIKIR
;
A
#
# COMPACT_ATOMS: atom_id res chain seq x y z
N MET A 1 40.98 -80.17 -22.99
CA MET A 1 41.57 -80.58 -21.71
C MET A 1 42.37 -79.43 -21.12
N LYS A 2 42.12 -79.10 -19.83
CA LYS A 2 43.03 -78.53 -18.79
C LYS A 2 44.11 -77.51 -19.22
N LYS A 3 44.41 -76.41 -18.53
CA LYS A 3 43.95 -75.69 -17.32
C LYS A 3 45.02 -74.56 -17.12
N LYS A 4 44.69 -73.51 -16.35
CA LYS A 4 45.62 -72.58 -15.63
C LYS A 4 46.31 -71.49 -16.47
N HIS A 5 46.63 -70.29 -15.99
CA HIS A 5 46.34 -69.54 -14.74
C HIS A 5 46.90 -68.11 -14.90
N LEU A 6 46.31 -67.18 -14.13
CA LEU A 6 46.94 -66.08 -13.39
C LEU A 6 47.48 -64.82 -14.12
N LYS A 7 46.88 -63.70 -13.69
CA LYS A 7 47.46 -62.43 -13.20
C LYS A 7 48.23 -61.55 -14.19
N LYS A 8 47.73 -60.32 -14.39
CA LYS A 8 48.19 -59.07 -13.75
C LYS A 8 47.53 -57.88 -14.51
N VAL A 9 46.75 -57.05 -13.82
CA VAL A 9 47.16 -55.73 -13.28
C VAL A 9 46.67 -54.59 -14.18
N SER A 10 45.74 -53.81 -13.62
CA SER A 10 45.66 -52.35 -13.71
C SER A 10 45.76 -51.70 -15.09
N LEU A 11 44.63 -51.22 -15.60
CA LEU A 11 44.58 -49.83 -16.08
C LEU A 11 43.15 -49.31 -16.23
N ILE A 12 42.78 -48.41 -15.31
CA ILE A 12 42.03 -47.16 -15.56
C ILE A 12 40.57 -47.35 -16.03
N CYS A 13 39.57 -47.29 -15.13
CA CYS A 13 39.09 -46.11 -14.39
C CYS A 13 38.47 -45.01 -15.30
N LEU A 14 37.47 -45.36 -16.12
CA LEU A 14 36.60 -44.37 -16.74
C LEU A 14 35.20 -44.91 -17.13
N LEU A 15 34.52 -45.66 -16.24
CA LEU A 15 33.17 -46.17 -16.57
C LEU A 15 32.20 -46.36 -15.39
N CYS A 16 32.27 -45.51 -14.35
CA CYS A 16 31.37 -45.59 -13.18
C CYS A 16 30.82 -44.23 -12.72
N LEU A 17 30.05 -43.54 -13.57
CA LEU A 17 29.15 -42.46 -13.12
C LEU A 17 27.81 -42.57 -13.85
N LEU A 18 27.17 -43.72 -13.66
CA LEU A 18 25.86 -44.04 -14.20
C LEU A 18 25.06 -44.81 -13.13
N THR A 19 24.91 -44.20 -11.95
CA THR A 19 23.94 -44.65 -10.94
C THR A 19 23.47 -43.46 -10.11
N THR A 20 22.15 -43.42 -9.92
CA THR A 20 21.35 -42.64 -8.96
C THR A 20 21.13 -41.16 -9.25
N VAL A 21 20.33 -40.85 -10.28
CA VAL A 21 19.36 -39.74 -10.15
C VAL A 21 18.21 -40.26 -9.28
N ILE A 22 18.43 -40.30 -7.97
CA ILE A 22 17.33 -40.26 -7.00
C ILE A 22 16.96 -38.78 -6.92
N GLY A 23 16.27 -38.30 -7.96
CA GLY A 23 15.58 -37.02 -7.92
C GLY A 23 14.44 -37.18 -6.95
N CYS A 24 14.57 -36.57 -5.77
CA CYS A 24 13.54 -36.51 -4.76
C CYS A 24 12.19 -36.20 -5.40
N ILE A 25 11.26 -37.14 -5.30
CA ILE A 25 9.83 -36.88 -5.45
C ILE A 25 9.51 -35.91 -4.31
N ASN A 26 9.52 -34.62 -4.64
CA ASN A 26 9.20 -33.57 -3.71
C ASN A 26 7.67 -33.57 -3.53
N ILE A 27 7.23 -34.44 -2.64
CA ILE A 27 5.86 -34.53 -2.15
C ILE A 27 5.58 -33.23 -1.38
N GLY A 28 4.74 -32.35 -1.93
CA GLY A 28 4.01 -31.36 -1.13
C GLY A 28 4.23 -29.87 -1.38
N TYR A 29 4.90 -29.45 -2.46
CA TYR A 29 4.82 -28.07 -2.93
C TYR A 29 4.23 -28.07 -4.34
N TRP A 30 3.02 -27.55 -4.52
CA TRP A 30 2.57 -27.13 -5.85
C TRP A 30 3.20 -25.76 -6.13
N PRO A 31 4.29 -25.66 -6.92
CA PRO A 31 4.76 -24.36 -7.36
C PRO A 31 3.66 -23.74 -8.22
N ARG A 32 3.15 -22.57 -7.81
CA ARG A 32 2.36 -21.73 -8.70
C ARG A 32 3.33 -20.94 -9.55
N ALA A 33 3.15 -21.04 -10.85
CA ALA A 33 3.75 -20.13 -11.82
C ALA A 33 3.46 -18.68 -11.41
N LYS A 34 4.49 -17.84 -11.47
CA LYS A 34 4.42 -16.40 -11.19
C LYS A 34 4.90 -15.67 -12.43
N TYR A 35 4.02 -14.84 -12.98
CA TYR A 35 4.37 -13.94 -14.06
C TYR A 35 4.26 -12.49 -13.58
N GLU A 36 5.27 -11.68 -13.93
CA GLU A 36 5.33 -10.27 -13.59
C GLU A 36 5.43 -9.43 -14.85
N LYS A 37 4.62 -8.38 -14.92
CA LYS A 37 4.61 -7.39 -15.99
C LYS A 37 4.66 -6.01 -15.36
N THR A 38 5.39 -5.10 -15.97
CA THR A 38 5.40 -3.69 -15.55
C THR A 38 4.96 -2.83 -16.73
N ASP A 39 3.93 -2.03 -16.51
CA ASP A 39 3.45 -1.05 -17.47
C ASP A 39 3.78 0.34 -16.94
N GLN A 40 4.34 1.19 -17.81
CA GLN A 40 4.64 2.59 -17.47
C GLN A 40 3.80 3.50 -18.36
N LEU A 41 3.11 4.44 -17.73
CA LEU A 41 2.26 5.42 -18.39
C LEU A 41 2.64 6.81 -17.89
N ASP A 42 2.76 7.74 -18.82
CA ASP A 42 3.06 9.13 -18.53
C ASP A 42 1.85 10.00 -18.90
N ALA A 43 1.54 10.96 -18.03
CA ALA A 43 0.51 11.96 -18.26
C ALA A 43 0.98 13.32 -17.78
N HIS A 44 0.44 14.39 -18.36
CA HIS A 44 0.70 15.74 -17.88
C HIS A 44 -0.39 16.15 -16.89
N LEU A 45 0.03 16.54 -15.68
CA LEU A 45 -0.87 17.04 -14.66
C LEU A 45 -0.62 18.52 -14.41
N THR A 46 -1.68 19.31 -14.50
CA THR A 46 -1.64 20.71 -14.05
C THR A 46 -1.71 20.77 -12.52
N PRO A 47 -1.07 21.74 -11.86
CA PRO A 47 -1.30 22.00 -10.43
C PRO A 47 -2.79 22.16 -10.11
N GLY A 48 -3.25 21.57 -9.01
CA GLY A 48 -4.64 21.50 -8.59
C GLY A 48 -5.47 20.43 -9.32
N SER A 49 -4.84 19.45 -9.96
CA SER A 49 -5.51 18.27 -10.51
C SER A 49 -5.86 17.26 -9.42
N ILE A 50 -6.78 16.35 -9.72
CA ILE A 50 -7.18 15.24 -8.84
C ILE A 50 -6.69 13.94 -9.49
N LEU A 51 -5.92 13.14 -8.76
CA LEU A 51 -5.56 11.78 -9.15
C LEU A 51 -6.50 10.81 -8.44
N VAL A 52 -7.20 9.98 -9.22
CA VAL A 52 -8.05 8.90 -8.73
C VAL A 52 -7.39 7.57 -9.08
N ALA A 53 -7.06 6.76 -8.07
CA ALA A 53 -6.47 5.44 -8.28
C ALA A 53 -7.10 4.40 -7.35
N GLU A 54 -7.55 3.29 -7.93
CA GLU A 54 -8.20 2.20 -7.21
C GLU A 54 -7.52 0.86 -7.53
N THR A 55 -7.32 0.03 -6.50
CA THR A 55 -6.84 -1.34 -6.66
C THR A 55 -7.62 -2.29 -5.76
N GLU A 56 -7.88 -3.52 -6.21
CA GLU A 56 -8.50 -4.51 -5.33
C GLU A 56 -7.45 -5.22 -4.47
N VAL A 57 -6.30 -5.57 -5.06
CA VAL A 57 -5.24 -6.30 -4.35
C VAL A 57 -3.91 -5.73 -4.79
N GLY A 58 -3.20 -5.08 -3.87
CA GLY A 58 -1.89 -4.53 -4.12
C GLY A 58 -1.64 -3.26 -3.32
N SER A 59 -0.53 -2.59 -3.63
CA SER A 59 -0.15 -1.36 -2.94
C SER A 59 -0.28 -0.17 -3.88
N ILE A 60 -0.70 0.98 -3.35
CA ILE A 60 -0.67 2.25 -4.06
C ILE A 60 0.35 3.13 -3.34
N THR A 61 1.45 3.43 -4.01
CA THR A 61 2.46 4.38 -3.54
C THR A 61 2.38 5.63 -4.38
N VAL A 62 2.18 6.78 -3.73
CA VAL A 62 2.13 8.10 -4.38
C VAL A 62 3.22 9.00 -3.81
N THR A 63 4.06 9.55 -4.67
CA THR A 63 5.15 10.46 -4.29
C THR A 63 4.97 11.82 -4.95
N GLY A 64 4.84 12.86 -4.14
CA GLY A 64 4.79 14.26 -4.59
C GLY A 64 6.19 14.83 -4.86
N LEU A 65 6.44 15.28 -6.08
CA LEU A 65 7.68 15.97 -6.49
C LEU A 65 7.37 17.34 -7.11
N ASP A 66 8.39 18.20 -7.22
CA ASP A 66 8.27 19.52 -7.87
C ASP A 66 8.41 19.38 -9.41
N VAL A 67 7.58 18.52 -10.00
CA VAL A 67 7.53 18.23 -11.44
C VAL A 67 6.11 18.47 -11.97
N THR A 68 5.96 18.64 -13.28
CA THR A 68 4.66 18.80 -13.96
C THR A 68 4.17 17.51 -14.65
N GLU A 69 5.01 16.49 -14.64
CA GLU A 69 4.74 15.19 -15.25
C GLU A 69 4.28 14.22 -14.18
N CYS A 70 3.28 13.40 -14.54
CA CYS A 70 2.81 12.30 -13.74
C CYS A 70 3.31 11.01 -14.36
N ASN A 71 4.15 10.27 -13.64
CA ASN A 71 4.57 8.93 -14.04
C ASN A 71 3.78 7.91 -13.23
N VAL A 72 3.11 6.99 -13.92
CA VAL A 72 2.38 5.88 -13.32
C VAL A 72 3.08 4.60 -13.74
N THR A 73 3.75 3.95 -12.79
CA THR A 73 4.35 2.63 -12.97
C THR A 73 3.47 1.58 -12.29
N ALA A 74 2.87 0.69 -13.06
CA ALA A 74 2.03 -0.38 -12.55
C ALA A 74 2.75 -1.73 -12.64
N LYS A 75 2.95 -2.36 -11.48
CA LYS A 75 3.56 -3.69 -11.34
C LYS A 75 2.45 -4.72 -11.17
N ILE A 76 2.24 -5.52 -12.20
CA ILE A 76 1.22 -6.55 -12.27
C ILE A 76 1.88 -7.91 -11.97
N CYS A 77 1.43 -8.57 -10.91
CA CYS A 77 1.85 -9.92 -10.55
C CYS A 77 0.66 -10.87 -10.68
N VAL A 78 0.79 -11.87 -11.56
CA VAL A 78 -0.22 -12.91 -11.75
C VAL A 78 0.34 -14.25 -11.28
N LYS A 79 -0.43 -14.97 -10.46
CA LYS A 79 -0.13 -16.34 -10.06
C LYS A 79 -1.17 -17.30 -10.62
N ALA A 80 -0.72 -18.33 -11.31
CA ALA A 80 -1.55 -19.38 -11.88
C ALA A 80 -0.90 -20.76 -11.71
N PRO A 81 -1.62 -21.86 -12.01
CA PRO A 81 -1.04 -23.20 -12.02
C PRO A 81 0.08 -23.42 -13.05
N THR A 82 0.05 -22.73 -14.20
CA THR A 82 1.08 -22.85 -15.26
C THR A 82 1.57 -21.48 -15.71
N ASP A 83 2.79 -21.42 -16.28
CA ASP A 83 3.41 -20.18 -16.72
C ASP A 83 2.67 -19.56 -17.91
N GLU A 84 2.21 -20.38 -18.86
CA GLU A 84 1.45 -19.94 -20.02
C GLU A 84 0.11 -19.32 -19.61
N GLU A 85 -0.54 -19.88 -18.58
CA GLU A 85 -1.79 -19.34 -18.06
C GLU A 85 -1.54 -18.02 -17.30
N ALA A 86 -0.47 -17.94 -16.51
CA ALA A 86 -0.10 -16.72 -15.79
C ALA A 86 0.17 -15.57 -16.77
N GLN A 87 0.89 -15.85 -17.86
CA GLN A 87 1.18 -14.88 -18.91
C GLN A 87 -0.09 -14.46 -19.66
N THR A 88 -0.93 -15.41 -20.08
CA THR A 88 -2.18 -15.11 -20.81
C THR A 88 -3.13 -14.22 -20.00
N LEU A 89 -3.17 -14.42 -18.68
CA LEU A 89 -3.96 -13.59 -17.77
C LEU A 89 -3.33 -12.20 -17.59
N ALA A 90 -1.99 -12.11 -17.53
CA ALA A 90 -1.30 -10.83 -17.45
C ALA A 90 -1.47 -9.98 -18.72
N ASP A 91 -1.44 -10.60 -19.89
CA ASP A 91 -1.64 -9.92 -21.19
C ASP A 91 -3.06 -9.38 -21.38
N GLN A 92 -4.04 -9.95 -20.66
CA GLN A 92 -5.41 -9.45 -20.63
C GLN A 92 -5.59 -8.25 -19.70
N ILE A 93 -4.63 -7.96 -18.82
CA ILE A 93 -4.70 -6.81 -17.92
C ILE A 93 -4.25 -5.57 -18.71
N LYS A 94 -5.14 -4.59 -18.78
CA LYS A 94 -4.87 -3.31 -19.42
C LYS A 94 -5.05 -2.19 -18.41
N ILE A 95 -4.07 -1.30 -18.39
CA ILE A 95 -4.09 -0.11 -17.55
C ILE A 95 -4.17 1.08 -18.50
N ALA A 96 -5.14 1.95 -18.26
CA ALA A 96 -5.38 3.14 -19.06
C ALA A 96 -5.48 4.35 -18.12
N LEU A 97 -4.93 5.47 -18.58
CA LEU A 97 -5.12 6.75 -17.93
C LEU A 97 -6.23 7.48 -18.68
N ASP A 98 -7.29 7.83 -17.96
CA ASP A 98 -8.38 8.64 -18.49
C ASP A 98 -8.32 10.02 -17.85
N GLN A 99 -8.12 11.05 -18.66
CA GLN A 99 -8.03 12.43 -18.19
C GLN A 99 -9.29 13.19 -18.62
N ASP A 100 -10.16 13.47 -17.66
CA ASP A 100 -11.34 14.30 -17.84
C ASP A 100 -11.13 15.65 -17.15
N GLY A 101 -10.73 16.65 -17.95
CA GLY A 101 -10.42 17.98 -17.47
C GLY A 101 -9.26 17.99 -16.45
N LYS A 102 -9.60 18.15 -15.16
CA LYS A 102 -8.64 18.20 -14.05
C LYS A 102 -8.51 16.87 -13.30
N THR A 103 -9.31 15.86 -13.65
CA THR A 103 -9.30 14.57 -12.97
C THR A 103 -8.58 13.56 -13.85
N LEU A 104 -7.55 12.93 -13.30
CA LEU A 104 -6.84 11.80 -13.91
C LEU A 104 -7.25 10.54 -13.19
N THR A 105 -7.90 9.62 -13.90
CA THR A 105 -8.35 8.34 -13.34
C THR A 105 -7.52 7.19 -13.90
N VAL A 106 -6.93 6.40 -13.01
CA VAL A 106 -6.22 5.17 -13.36
C VAL A 106 -7.24 4.04 -13.50
N LYS A 107 -7.62 3.72 -14.74
CA LYS A 107 -8.55 2.63 -15.06
C LYS A 107 -7.79 1.34 -15.25
N THR A 108 -8.25 0.29 -14.57
CA THR A 108 -7.67 -1.05 -14.67
C THR A 108 -8.72 -2.02 -15.19
N GLU A 109 -8.51 -2.54 -16.39
CA GLU A 109 -9.30 -3.64 -16.94
C GLU A 109 -8.61 -4.96 -16.61
N LYS A 110 -9.32 -5.86 -15.93
CA LYS A 110 -8.80 -7.19 -15.58
C LYS A 110 -9.81 -8.29 -15.89
N PRO A 111 -9.34 -9.48 -16.30
CA PRO A 111 -10.22 -10.62 -16.54
C PRO A 111 -10.77 -11.16 -15.22
N ARG A 112 -11.96 -11.77 -15.28
CA ARG A 112 -12.51 -12.53 -14.14
C ARG A 112 -11.64 -13.76 -13.88
N VAL A 113 -11.04 -13.82 -12.70
CA VAL A 113 -10.21 -14.96 -12.29
C VAL A 113 -11.04 -16.08 -11.69
N LYS A 114 -10.71 -17.32 -12.07
CA LYS A 114 -11.25 -18.54 -11.45
C LYS A 114 -10.48 -18.89 -10.17
N ARG A 115 -11.02 -19.82 -9.40
CA ARG A 115 -10.40 -20.40 -8.19
C ARG A 115 -8.92 -20.78 -8.44
N HIS A 116 -8.07 -20.61 -7.42
CA HIS A 116 -6.62 -20.87 -7.43
C HIS A 116 -5.74 -19.97 -8.31
N ARG A 117 -6.27 -18.84 -8.79
CA ARG A 117 -5.51 -17.77 -9.47
C ARG A 117 -5.59 -16.51 -8.65
N SER A 118 -4.53 -15.69 -8.68
CA SER A 118 -4.53 -14.38 -8.03
C SER A 118 -3.85 -13.36 -8.92
N ILE A 119 -4.45 -12.18 -9.04
CA ILE A 119 -3.88 -11.01 -9.68
C ILE A 119 -3.62 -10.01 -8.57
N SER A 120 -2.44 -9.40 -8.58
CA SER A 120 -2.08 -8.29 -7.69
C SER A 120 -1.49 -7.17 -8.53
N ILE A 121 -1.95 -5.95 -8.30
CA ILE A 121 -1.55 -4.77 -9.07
C ILE A 121 -1.11 -3.72 -8.09
N SER A 122 0.20 -3.44 -8.09
CA SER A 122 0.80 -2.39 -7.30
C SER A 122 1.09 -1.18 -8.19
N PHE A 123 0.64 0.00 -7.76
CA PHE A 123 0.89 1.26 -8.43
C PHE A 123 1.98 2.04 -7.70
N ASP A 124 2.92 2.55 -8.47
CA ASP A 124 3.94 3.50 -8.04
C ASP A 124 3.76 4.75 -8.89
N ILE A 125 3.25 5.82 -8.27
CA ILE A 125 2.76 7.01 -8.96
C ILE A 125 3.53 8.22 -8.46
N THR A 126 4.18 8.92 -9.38
CA THR A 126 4.84 10.19 -9.11
C THR A 126 3.97 11.32 -9.64
N VAL A 127 3.66 12.31 -8.80
CA VAL A 127 2.79 13.45 -9.15
C VAL A 127 3.40 14.77 -8.70
N PRO A 128 2.95 15.90 -9.25
CA PRO A 128 3.20 17.21 -8.67
C PRO A 128 2.70 17.28 -7.21
N LYS A 129 3.43 17.92 -6.29
CA LYS A 129 3.00 18.07 -4.88
C LYS A 129 1.64 18.77 -4.71
N GLN A 130 1.27 19.60 -5.68
CA GLN A 130 0.00 20.32 -5.74
C GLN A 130 -1.07 19.47 -6.44
N THR A 131 -1.23 18.20 -6.06
CA THR A 131 -2.21 17.28 -6.64
C THR A 131 -3.06 16.70 -5.52
N ALA A 132 -4.38 16.84 -5.64
CA ALA A 132 -5.31 16.20 -4.72
C ALA A 132 -5.43 14.71 -5.06
N LEU A 133 -5.59 13.87 -4.04
CA LEU A 133 -5.57 12.42 -4.19
C LEU A 133 -6.88 11.80 -3.72
N GLU A 134 -7.41 10.87 -4.52
CA GLU A 134 -8.49 9.96 -4.13
C GLU A 134 -8.02 8.53 -4.39
N LEU A 135 -7.69 7.81 -3.31
CA LEU A 135 -7.06 6.49 -3.38
C LEU A 135 -7.97 5.44 -2.73
N GLY A 136 -8.18 4.32 -3.42
CA GLY A 136 -8.98 3.20 -2.94
C GLY A 136 -8.20 1.89 -3.01
N SER A 137 -8.23 1.10 -1.93
CA SER A 137 -7.64 -0.24 -1.93
C SER A 137 -8.46 -1.24 -1.13
N ASP A 138 -8.99 -2.30 -1.75
CA ASP A 138 -9.70 -3.32 -0.97
C ASP A 138 -8.75 -4.06 -0.03
N VAL A 139 -7.61 -4.55 -0.56
CA VAL A 139 -6.60 -5.26 0.23
C VAL A 139 -5.19 -4.80 -0.13
N GLY A 140 -4.52 -4.13 0.80
CA GLY A 140 -3.11 -3.82 0.69
C GLY A 140 -2.67 -2.54 1.39
N GLU A 141 -1.72 -1.83 0.81
CA GLU A 141 -1.12 -0.67 1.46
C GLU A 141 -1.20 0.58 0.59
N ILE A 142 -1.66 1.68 1.18
CA ILE A 142 -1.63 3.00 0.57
C ILE A 142 -0.53 3.81 1.25
N GLN A 143 0.46 4.24 0.48
CA GLN A 143 1.55 5.10 0.92
C GLN A 143 1.49 6.42 0.15
N VAL A 144 1.49 7.54 0.85
CA VAL A 144 1.48 8.86 0.24
C VAL A 144 2.58 9.71 0.87
N THR A 145 3.41 10.34 0.06
CA THR A 145 4.52 11.16 0.55
C THR A 145 4.55 12.54 -0.12
N ASN A 146 4.77 13.58 0.68
CA ASN A 146 5.08 14.95 0.23
C ASN A 146 3.99 15.60 -0.64
N ILE A 147 2.74 15.56 -0.17
CA ILE A 147 1.57 16.15 -0.84
C ILE A 147 1.04 17.35 -0.06
N THR A 148 0.72 18.42 -0.80
CA THR A 148 0.27 19.69 -0.23
C THR A 148 -1.24 19.91 -0.32
N GLU A 149 -1.92 19.19 -1.22
CA GLU A 149 -3.36 19.27 -1.42
C GLU A 149 -4.11 18.22 -0.59
N LYS A 150 -5.44 18.21 -0.71
CA LYS A 150 -6.32 17.28 0.00
C LYS A 150 -6.05 15.82 -0.39
N ILE A 151 -6.02 14.95 0.60
CA ILE A 151 -5.88 13.50 0.42
C ILE A 151 -7.12 12.81 0.96
N LYS A 152 -7.76 12.02 0.11
CA LYS A 152 -8.80 11.07 0.47
C LYS A 152 -8.28 9.66 0.22
N ALA A 153 -8.27 8.80 1.24
CA ALA A 153 -7.83 7.42 1.09
C ALA A 153 -8.75 6.45 1.83
N GLU A 154 -9.16 5.39 1.17
CA GLU A 154 -10.07 4.38 1.70
C GLU A 154 -9.47 2.97 1.53
N THR A 155 -9.52 2.13 2.58
CA THR A 155 -9.13 0.73 2.48
C THR A 155 -10.00 -0.20 3.31
N ASN A 156 -10.29 -1.41 2.81
CA ASN A 156 -11.04 -2.38 3.63
C ASN A 156 -10.06 -3.15 4.54
N VAL A 157 -8.93 -3.62 4.00
CA VAL A 157 -7.92 -4.34 4.79
C VAL A 157 -6.52 -3.90 4.42
N GLY A 158 -5.84 -3.28 5.38
CA GLY A 158 -4.39 -3.11 5.34
C GLY A 158 -3.88 -1.83 6.00
N LYS A 159 -2.99 -1.10 5.34
CA LYS A 159 -2.26 -0.01 5.98
C LYS A 159 -2.32 1.26 5.14
N ILE A 160 -2.57 2.40 5.80
CA ILE A 160 -2.48 3.71 5.18
C ILE A 160 -1.38 4.47 5.88
N THR A 161 -0.37 4.90 5.12
CA THR A 161 0.74 5.71 5.62
C THR A 161 0.82 6.99 4.81
N CYS A 162 0.70 8.14 5.46
CA CYS A 162 0.93 9.43 4.80
C CYS A 162 2.03 10.19 5.53
N GLU A 163 3.06 10.63 4.81
CA GLU A 163 4.24 11.29 5.35
C GLU A 163 4.51 12.63 4.64
N GLU A 164 4.96 13.62 5.41
CA GLU A 164 5.25 14.98 4.92
C GLU A 164 4.03 15.68 4.29
N ILE A 165 2.84 15.47 4.86
CA ILE A 165 1.60 16.05 4.33
C ILE A 165 1.40 17.47 4.83
N SER A 166 0.89 18.36 3.97
CA SER A 166 0.50 19.73 4.35
C SER A 166 -0.98 20.05 4.13
N GLY A 167 -1.69 19.25 3.32
CA GLY A 167 -3.11 19.45 3.04
C GLY A 167 -4.04 18.75 4.04
N ASP A 168 -5.34 18.90 3.80
CA ASP A 168 -6.37 18.22 4.58
C ASP A 168 -6.44 16.72 4.26
N ILE A 169 -6.79 15.92 5.26
CA ILE A 169 -6.79 14.46 5.15
C ILE A 169 -8.17 13.90 5.54
N ASP A 170 -8.69 13.00 4.72
CA ASP A 170 -9.90 12.21 4.96
C ASP A 170 -9.58 10.72 4.72
N ILE A 171 -9.47 9.94 5.79
CA ILE A 171 -9.04 8.54 5.72
C ILE A 171 -10.07 7.62 6.37
N LYS A 172 -10.37 6.53 5.66
CA LYS A 172 -11.21 5.45 6.18
C LYS A 172 -10.49 4.12 6.03
N ALA A 173 -10.47 3.32 7.10
CA ALA A 173 -9.95 1.96 7.02
C ALA A 173 -10.79 0.99 7.86
N ASP A 174 -11.38 -0.04 7.26
CA ASP A 174 -12.20 -0.98 8.05
C ASP A 174 -11.29 -1.80 8.98
N VAL A 175 -10.21 -2.39 8.45
CA VAL A 175 -9.26 -3.18 9.23
C VAL A 175 -7.82 -2.78 8.92
N GLY A 176 -7.12 -2.25 9.93
CA GLY A 176 -5.68 -2.16 9.94
C GLY A 176 -5.13 -0.87 10.53
N THR A 177 -3.99 -0.38 10.04
CA THR A 177 -3.27 0.72 10.72
C THR A 177 -3.20 1.95 9.84
N VAL A 178 -3.52 3.11 10.44
CA VAL A 178 -3.39 4.42 9.80
C VAL A 178 -2.27 5.18 10.52
N LYS A 179 -1.23 5.56 9.78
CA LYS A 179 -0.15 6.42 10.27
C LYS A 179 -0.09 7.68 9.43
N ILE A 180 -0.19 8.84 10.06
CA ILE A 180 -0.13 10.13 9.41
C ILE A 180 0.93 11.00 10.07
N VAL A 181 1.81 11.56 9.26
CA VAL A 181 2.87 12.47 9.69
C VAL A 181 2.77 13.74 8.86
N TYR A 182 2.30 14.82 9.49
CA TYR A 182 2.30 16.13 8.87
C TYR A 182 3.72 16.68 8.74
N SER A 183 3.95 17.48 7.69
CA SER A 183 5.18 18.24 7.52
C SER A 183 5.34 19.30 8.62
N LYS A 184 6.59 19.63 8.96
CA LYS A 184 6.90 20.73 9.90
C LYS A 184 6.46 22.09 9.38
N THR A 185 6.31 22.23 8.06
CA THR A 185 5.89 23.46 7.39
C THR A 185 4.40 23.50 7.08
N ALA A 186 3.64 22.47 7.50
CA ALA A 186 2.21 22.42 7.28
C ALA A 186 1.47 23.55 8.03
N PRO A 187 0.32 24.03 7.52
CA PRO A 187 -0.48 25.04 8.19
C PRO A 187 -0.86 24.63 9.63
N ALA A 188 -0.93 25.61 10.52
CA ALA A 188 -1.36 25.39 11.90
C ALA A 188 -2.83 24.91 11.98
N ALA A 189 -3.65 25.32 11.01
CA ALA A 189 -5.09 25.05 10.94
C ALA A 189 -5.43 23.93 9.94
N CYS A 190 -4.73 22.79 9.98
CA CYS A 190 -5.08 21.64 9.13
C CYS A 190 -6.30 20.87 9.65
N SER A 191 -7.03 20.23 8.74
CA SER A 191 -8.15 19.35 9.04
C SER A 191 -7.79 17.89 8.77
N ALA A 192 -7.99 17.01 9.75
CA ALA A 192 -7.81 15.57 9.59
C ALA A 192 -9.05 14.83 10.10
N THR A 193 -9.69 14.05 9.22
CA THR A 193 -10.75 13.12 9.57
C THR A 193 -10.25 11.72 9.32
N ILE A 194 -10.20 10.89 10.36
CA ILE A 194 -9.72 9.51 10.28
C ILE A 194 -10.71 8.61 11.01
N SER A 195 -11.24 7.61 10.33
CA SER A 195 -12.14 6.62 10.94
C SER A 195 -11.68 5.20 10.65
N THR A 196 -11.60 4.35 11.67
CA THR A 196 -11.26 2.94 11.50
C THR A 196 -12.09 1.99 12.35
N ASP A 197 -12.65 0.93 11.79
CA ASP A 197 -13.46 0.00 12.59
C ASP A 197 -12.56 -0.83 13.52
N VAL A 198 -11.50 -1.43 12.99
CA VAL A 198 -10.54 -2.21 13.76
C VAL A 198 -9.11 -1.82 13.43
N GLY A 199 -8.43 -1.21 14.40
CA GLY A 199 -6.99 -1.04 14.38
C GLY A 199 -6.51 0.24 15.03
N SER A 200 -5.36 0.74 14.60
CA SER A 200 -4.68 1.84 15.31
C SER A 200 -4.48 3.05 14.44
N ILE A 201 -4.69 4.22 15.03
CA ILE A 201 -4.48 5.52 14.42
C ILE A 201 -3.28 6.17 15.12
N ASP A 202 -2.23 6.46 14.36
CA ASP A 202 -1.04 7.20 14.83
C ASP A 202 -0.92 8.50 14.01
N LEU A 203 -1.28 9.62 14.64
CA LEU A 203 -1.24 10.93 14.03
C LEU A 203 -0.13 11.78 14.66
N THR A 204 0.81 12.25 13.84
CA THR A 204 1.81 13.24 14.21
C THR A 204 1.41 14.60 13.63
N THR A 205 1.09 15.52 14.53
CA THR A 205 0.63 16.87 14.19
C THR A 205 1.81 17.82 13.89
N PRO A 206 1.58 18.91 13.14
CA PRO A 206 2.58 19.97 13.01
C PRO A 206 3.01 20.54 14.37
N PRO A 207 4.25 21.03 14.53
CA PRO A 207 4.73 21.58 15.80
C PRO A 207 3.84 22.71 16.35
N ASN A 208 3.30 23.54 15.45
CA ASN A 208 2.47 24.71 15.76
C ASN A 208 0.98 24.42 15.52
N TYR A 209 0.55 23.15 15.54
CA TYR A 209 -0.84 22.81 15.30
C TYR A 209 -1.77 23.53 16.27
N SER A 210 -2.84 24.10 15.73
CA SER A 210 -3.89 24.70 16.52
C SER A 210 -5.26 24.32 16.00
N GLY A 211 -6.01 23.58 16.78
CA GLY A 211 -7.32 23.10 16.40
C GLY A 211 -8.08 22.37 17.49
N ALA A 212 -9.36 22.17 17.24
CA ALA A 212 -10.19 21.32 18.06
C ALA A 212 -9.85 19.84 17.79
N VAL A 213 -9.73 19.05 18.86
CA VAL A 213 -9.40 17.63 18.79
C VAL A 213 -10.56 16.84 19.37
N HIS A 214 -11.12 15.99 18.53
CA HIS A 214 -12.15 15.02 18.88
C HIS A 214 -11.60 13.64 18.56
N ALA A 215 -11.27 12.86 19.59
CA ALA A 215 -10.87 11.48 19.43
C ALA A 215 -11.82 10.56 20.21
N GLU A 216 -12.25 9.45 19.61
CA GLU A 216 -13.19 8.51 20.22
C GLU A 216 -12.79 7.07 19.94
N THR A 217 -12.89 6.22 20.95
CA THR A 217 -12.79 4.77 20.77
C THR A 217 -13.69 3.96 21.70
N ASP A 218 -14.39 2.96 21.17
CA ASP A 218 -15.26 2.10 21.99
C ASP A 218 -14.43 1.13 22.84
N VAL A 219 -13.39 0.54 22.25
CA VAL A 219 -12.49 -0.42 22.91
C VAL A 219 -11.03 -0.10 22.60
N GLY A 220 -10.34 0.47 23.58
CA GLY A 220 -8.89 0.61 23.58
C GLY A 220 -8.42 1.83 24.36
N SER A 221 -7.43 2.56 23.84
CA SER A 221 -6.83 3.69 24.56
C SER A 221 -6.51 4.87 23.66
N ILE A 222 -6.72 6.07 24.17
CA ILE A 222 -6.33 7.32 23.53
C ILE A 222 -5.12 7.88 24.29
N LYS A 223 -4.03 8.14 23.59
CA LYS A 223 -2.80 8.72 24.15
C LYS A 223 -2.43 9.98 23.38
N THR A 224 -1.94 10.98 24.11
CA THR A 224 -1.45 12.22 23.51
C THR A 224 -0.21 12.72 24.23
N ASP A 225 0.79 13.12 23.44
CA ASP A 225 2.07 13.64 23.94
C ASP A 225 2.11 15.18 23.92
N LYS A 226 1.01 15.84 23.49
CA LYS A 226 0.89 17.30 23.34
C LYS A 226 0.08 17.92 24.47
N PRO A 227 0.42 19.16 24.90
CA PRO A 227 -0.40 19.88 25.87
C PRO A 227 -1.77 20.22 25.25
N LEU A 228 -2.84 19.67 25.85
CA LEU A 228 -4.21 19.81 25.40
C LEU A 228 -5.07 20.44 26.50
N THR A 229 -5.87 21.44 26.14
CA THR A 229 -6.94 21.92 27.03
C THR A 229 -8.14 21.02 26.85
N LEU A 230 -8.35 20.12 27.80
CA LEU A 230 -9.43 19.13 27.75
C LEU A 230 -10.75 19.78 28.15
N THR A 231 -11.81 19.43 27.42
CA THR A 231 -13.18 19.85 27.72
C THR A 231 -14.03 18.62 27.98
N GLY A 232 -14.53 18.45 29.20
CA GLY A 232 -15.38 17.32 29.58
C GLY A 232 -14.64 16.20 30.34
N LYS A 233 -15.24 15.02 30.38
CA LYS A 233 -14.70 13.86 31.11
C LYS A 233 -13.70 13.10 30.23
N ILE A 234 -12.58 12.69 30.82
CA ILE A 234 -11.57 11.85 30.17
C ILE A 234 -11.99 10.40 30.30
N GLY A 235 -12.03 9.68 29.18
CA GLY A 235 -12.34 8.26 29.15
C GLY A 235 -12.09 7.67 27.76
N ARG A 236 -13.14 7.11 27.17
CA ARG A 236 -13.16 6.60 25.79
C ARG A 236 -13.26 7.69 24.72
N ASN A 237 -13.59 8.90 25.15
CA ASN A 237 -13.70 10.06 24.29
C ASN A 237 -12.74 11.12 24.84
N LEU A 238 -12.04 11.79 23.93
CA LEU A 238 -11.11 12.87 24.20
C LEU A 238 -11.57 14.07 23.39
N ASN A 239 -12.12 15.05 24.09
CA ASN A 239 -12.45 16.35 23.53
C ASN A 239 -11.49 17.38 24.10
N GLY A 240 -10.85 18.14 23.24
CA GLY A 240 -9.95 19.19 23.66
C GLY A 240 -9.68 20.21 22.58
N THR A 241 -8.96 21.25 22.94
CA THR A 241 -8.45 22.25 22.00
C THR A 241 -6.94 22.36 22.18
N MET A 242 -6.22 22.38 21.05
CA MET A 242 -4.81 22.72 20.97
C MET A 242 -4.69 24.16 20.43
N GLY A 243 -3.98 25.04 21.15
CA GLY A 243 -3.79 26.44 20.74
C GLY A 243 -5.09 27.27 20.68
N ALA A 244 -5.22 28.11 19.64
CA ALA A 244 -6.35 28.99 19.32
C ALA A 244 -7.61 28.30 18.75
N GLY A 245 -7.53 27.06 18.27
CA GLY A 245 -8.70 26.28 17.84
C GLY A 245 -9.15 26.45 16.38
N GLU A 246 -8.23 26.75 15.46
CA GLU A 246 -8.55 27.06 14.06
C GLU A 246 -8.74 25.82 13.16
N GLY A 247 -7.99 24.75 13.41
CA GLY A 247 -8.07 23.46 12.72
C GLY A 247 -9.05 22.47 13.36
N LYS A 248 -9.22 21.30 12.73
CA LYS A 248 -10.09 20.22 13.22
C LYS A 248 -9.44 18.85 13.09
N LEU A 249 -9.30 18.12 14.19
CA LEU A 249 -8.95 16.70 14.19
C LEU A 249 -10.15 15.89 14.65
N HIS A 250 -10.62 14.98 13.81
CA HIS A 250 -11.65 14.01 14.13
C HIS A 250 -11.10 12.61 13.93
N LEU A 251 -10.85 11.89 15.02
CA LEU A 251 -10.25 10.56 15.02
C LEU A 251 -11.22 9.59 15.68
N LYS A 252 -11.67 8.59 14.94
CA LYS A 252 -12.60 7.59 15.47
C LYS A 252 -12.04 6.19 15.24
N THR A 253 -12.09 5.34 16.26
CA THR A 253 -11.94 3.91 16.05
C THR A 253 -12.79 3.05 16.96
N ASP A 254 -13.51 2.07 16.41
CA ASP A 254 -14.38 1.23 17.25
C ASP A 254 -13.51 0.30 18.13
N VAL A 255 -12.50 -0.36 17.55
CA VAL A 255 -11.56 -1.20 18.29
C VAL A 255 -10.12 -0.86 17.98
N GLY A 256 -9.44 -0.22 18.93
CA GLY A 256 -7.99 -0.11 18.99
C GLY A 256 -7.51 1.17 19.64
N SER A 257 -6.33 1.65 19.23
CA SER A 257 -5.68 2.76 19.94
C SER A 257 -5.46 3.96 19.06
N ILE A 258 -5.74 5.13 19.62
CA ILE A 258 -5.48 6.42 18.99
C ILE A 258 -4.27 7.04 19.69
N LYS A 259 -3.26 7.41 18.93
CA LYS A 259 -2.08 8.12 19.43
C LYS A 259 -1.91 9.43 18.68
N ILE A 260 -1.78 10.52 19.42
CA ILE A 260 -1.57 11.86 18.88
C ILE A 260 -0.22 12.38 19.38
N ARG A 261 0.70 12.68 18.47
CA ARG A 261 2.04 13.21 18.76
C ARG A 261 2.23 14.63 18.26
#